data_AF-A0A810Q0D2-F1
#
_entry.id   AF-A0A810Q0D2-F1
#
_cell.length_a   1.000
_cell.length_b   1.000
_cell.length_c   1.000
_cell.angle_alpha   90.00
_cell.angle_beta   90.00
_cell.angle_gamma   90.00
#
_symmetry.space_group_name_H-M   'P 1'
#
loop_
_entity.id
_entity.type
_entity.pdbx_description
1 polymer ?
#
loop_
_entity_poly.entity_id
_entity_poly.type
_entity_poly.pdbx_seq_one_letter_code
_entity_poly.pdbx_strand_id
1 'polypeptide(L)'
;MHTKSEKWDYVITGKPYGIMRMVIVGVIAAFFIVLTIDQLQPGPNKMPFIALAFGGIATLMSVTFVRLIVRYFYYKICIGPKGFYFKTNPFNGKYYEYTEIERCGRGTIKVHHAATLAAPAQVSRQFFHFTDHSGKKHEAILEGTLNEDEITILISRINHAQKEN
;
A
#
# COMPACT_ATOMS: atom_id res chain seq x y z
N MET A 1 14.42 29.38 -9.28
CA MET A 1 13.15 30.11 -9.38
C MET A 1 12.01 29.09 -9.58
N HIS A 2 11.39 28.67 -8.47
CA HIS A 2 10.00 28.16 -8.39
C HIS A 2 9.60 28.44 -6.93
N THR A 3 8.79 29.47 -6.79
CA THR A 3 8.41 30.15 -5.54
C THR A 3 7.18 29.49 -4.91
N LYS A 4 7.14 29.53 -3.57
CA LYS A 4 6.01 29.16 -2.68
C LYS A 4 5.71 27.67 -2.60
N SER A 5 5.87 27.12 -1.40
CA SER A 5 5.29 25.84 -1.00
C SER A 5 3.78 25.89 -1.24
N GLU A 6 3.29 25.30 -2.33
CA GLU A 6 1.87 24.98 -2.43
C GLU A 6 1.54 24.09 -1.23
N LYS A 7 0.77 24.66 -0.30
CA LYS A 7 0.26 23.94 0.86
C LYS A 7 -0.79 22.99 0.31
N TRP A 8 -0.48 21.70 0.29
CA TRP A 8 -1.43 20.67 -0.06
C TRP A 8 -2.66 20.76 0.86
N ASP A 9 -3.86 20.69 0.28
CA ASP A 9 -5.11 20.77 1.03
C ASP A 9 -5.30 19.51 1.88
N TYR A 10 -5.04 18.36 1.26
CA TYR A 10 -5.19 17.05 1.88
C TYR A 10 -3.99 16.17 1.56
N VAL A 11 -3.56 15.37 2.53
CA VAL A 11 -2.40 14.47 2.36
C VAL A 11 -2.72 13.10 2.93
N ILE A 12 -2.84 12.13 2.05
CA ILE A 12 -2.99 10.72 2.40
C ILE A 12 -1.60 10.10 2.48
N THR A 13 -1.27 9.48 3.61
CA THR A 13 0.03 8.82 3.83
C THR A 13 -0.12 7.38 4.29
N GLY A 14 0.88 6.54 4.03
CA GLY A 14 0.95 5.17 4.54
C GLY A 14 1.37 5.04 6.01
N LYS A 15 1.34 6.15 6.78
CA LYS A 15 1.83 6.22 8.17
C LYS A 15 0.85 5.76 9.27
N PRO A 16 -0.49 5.88 9.17
CA PRO A 16 -1.40 5.77 10.31
C PRO A 16 -1.27 4.50 11.16
N TYR A 17 -0.93 3.37 10.54
CA TYR A 17 -0.74 2.09 11.25
C TYR A 17 0.59 1.40 10.90
N GLY A 18 1.51 2.12 10.24
CA GLY A 18 2.70 1.54 9.65
C GLY A 18 3.74 1.11 10.68
N ILE A 19 4.09 1.96 11.65
CA ILE A 19 5.23 1.71 12.55
C ILE A 19 5.00 0.48 13.43
N MET A 20 3.90 0.44 14.19
CA MET A 20 3.62 -0.68 15.11
C MET A 20 3.57 -2.02 14.38
N ARG A 21 2.89 -2.06 13.23
CA ARG A 21 2.80 -3.27 12.40
C ARG A 21 4.16 -3.68 11.83
N MET A 22 4.96 -2.72 11.36
CA MET A 22 6.32 -2.99 10.89
C MET A 22 7.16 -3.61 12.01
N VAL A 23 7.16 -3.02 13.20
CA VAL A 23 7.95 -3.52 14.34
C VAL A 23 7.53 -4.95 14.70
N ILE A 24 6.23 -5.22 14.84
CA ILE A 24 5.73 -6.56 15.16
C ILE A 24 6.16 -7.59 14.10
N VAL A 25 5.93 -7.30 12.82
CA VAL A 25 6.30 -8.22 11.73
C VAL A 25 7.82 -8.41 11.67
N GLY A 26 8.61 -7.35 11.90
CA GLY A 26 10.07 -7.40 11.93
C GLY A 26 10.61 -8.27 13.06
N VAL A 27 10.05 -8.14 14.28
CA VAL A 27 10.44 -8.97 15.44
C VAL A 27 10.10 -10.44 15.19
N ILE A 28 8.91 -10.73 14.67
CA ILE A 28 8.51 -12.11 14.33
C ILE A 28 9.41 -12.69 13.23
N ALA A 29 9.71 -11.91 12.19
CA ALA A 29 10.62 -12.33 11.13
C ALA A 29 12.02 -12.67 11.69
N ALA A 30 12.59 -11.79 12.52
CA ALA A 30 13.89 -12.01 13.15
C ALA A 30 13.90 -13.28 14.02
N PHE A 31 12.83 -13.49 14.80
CA PHE A 31 12.67 -14.70 15.62
C PHE A 31 12.71 -15.98 14.77
N PHE A 32 11.93 -16.04 13.68
CA PHE A 32 11.93 -17.22 12.80
C PHE A 32 13.26 -17.40 12.05
N ILE A 33 13.95 -16.31 11.66
CA ILE A 33 15.28 -16.40 11.06
C ILE A 33 16.27 -17.05 12.03
N VAL A 34 16.26 -16.64 13.30
CA VAL A 34 17.12 -17.22 14.33
C VAL A 34 16.82 -18.71 14.51
N LEU A 35 15.54 -19.10 14.57
CA LEU A 35 15.15 -20.51 14.64
C LEU A 35 15.58 -21.31 13.42
N THR A 36 15.48 -20.74 12.22
CA THR A 36 15.97 -21.38 10.99
C THR A 36 17.47 -21.63 11.06
N ILE A 37 18.25 -20.62 11.48
CA ILE A 37 19.71 -20.75 11.59
C ILE A 37 20.07 -21.82 12.63
N ASP A 38 19.43 -21.81 13.80
CA ASP A 38 19.64 -22.83 14.85
C ASP A 38 19.34 -24.26 14.35
N GLN A 39 18.33 -24.44 13.51
CA GLN A 39 17.97 -25.75 12.95
C GLN A 39 18.87 -26.20 11.79
N LEU A 40 19.58 -25.26 11.13
CA LEU A 40 20.56 -25.56 10.08
C LEU A 40 21.96 -25.89 10.64
N GLN A 41 22.23 -25.56 11.91
CA GLN A 41 23.51 -25.87 12.53
C GLN A 41 23.66 -27.39 12.76
N PRO A 42 24.87 -27.94 12.59
CA PRO A 42 25.12 -29.35 12.87
C PRO A 42 25.02 -29.61 14.37
N GLY A 43 24.08 -30.47 14.78
CA GLY A 43 23.90 -30.84 16.17
C GLY A 43 22.96 -32.03 16.36
N PRO A 44 23.02 -32.71 17.51
CA PRO A 44 22.06 -33.75 17.84
C PRO A 44 20.64 -33.14 17.93
N ASN A 45 19.63 -33.88 17.46
CA ASN A 45 18.21 -33.49 17.42
C ASN A 45 17.85 -32.32 16.47
N LYS A 46 18.69 -31.98 15.49
CA LYS A 46 18.38 -30.98 14.46
C LYS A 46 17.73 -31.64 13.24
N MET A 47 16.63 -31.07 12.74
CA MET A 47 15.89 -31.61 11.60
C MET A 47 15.84 -30.60 10.44
N PRO A 48 16.38 -30.94 9.26
CA PRO A 48 16.42 -30.01 8.11
C PRO A 48 15.02 -29.66 7.58
N PHE A 49 14.04 -30.54 7.75
CA PHE A 49 12.65 -30.26 7.41
C PHE A 49 12.04 -29.13 8.27
N ILE A 50 12.42 -29.05 9.56
CA ILE A 50 11.95 -27.99 10.47
C ILE A 50 12.61 -26.66 10.08
N ALA A 51 13.89 -26.68 9.72
CA ALA A 51 14.59 -25.50 9.22
C ALA A 51 13.91 -24.93 7.96
N LEU A 52 13.48 -25.79 7.02
CA LEU A 52 12.76 -25.37 5.82
C LEU A 52 11.41 -24.71 6.17
N ALA A 53 10.66 -25.30 7.12
CA ALA A 53 9.38 -24.74 7.55
C ALA A 53 9.54 -23.34 8.17
N PHE A 54 10.47 -23.18 9.11
CA PHE A 54 10.77 -21.88 9.72
C PHE A 54 11.33 -20.88 8.68
N GLY A 55 12.17 -21.35 7.76
CA GLY A 55 12.75 -20.53 6.70
C GLY A 55 11.69 -20.00 5.74
N GLY A 56 10.69 -20.82 5.41
CA GLY A 56 9.55 -20.42 4.61
C GLY A 56 8.73 -19.31 5.30
N ILE A 57 8.43 -19.47 6.59
CA ILE A 57 7.71 -18.47 7.39
C ILE A 57 8.53 -17.17 7.47
N ALA A 58 9.82 -17.26 7.80
CA ALA A 58 10.74 -16.14 7.85
C ALA A 58 10.80 -15.36 6.53
N THR A 59 10.83 -16.06 5.40
CA THR A 59 10.84 -15.46 4.06
C THR A 59 9.56 -14.69 3.80
N LEU A 60 8.39 -15.29 4.07
CA LEU A 60 7.09 -14.64 3.88
C LEU A 60 6.94 -13.39 4.76
N MET A 61 7.38 -13.47 6.02
CA MET A 61 7.36 -12.34 6.95
C MET A 61 8.32 -11.24 6.49
N SER A 62 9.52 -11.57 6.02
CA SER A 62 10.50 -10.62 5.50
C SER A 62 9.98 -9.88 4.27
N VAL A 63 9.35 -10.58 3.32
CA VAL A 63 8.71 -9.96 2.14
C VAL A 63 7.60 -9.01 2.58
N THR A 64 6.80 -9.41 3.56
CA THR A 64 5.72 -8.57 4.10
C THR A 64 6.29 -7.32 4.80
N PHE A 65 7.37 -7.48 5.57
CA PHE A 65 8.07 -6.40 6.24
C PHE A 65 8.61 -5.36 5.25
N VAL A 66 9.29 -5.81 4.18
CA VAL A 66 9.78 -4.92 3.12
C VAL A 66 8.62 -4.17 2.45
N ARG A 67 7.50 -4.84 2.16
CA ARG A 67 6.30 -4.17 1.61
C ARG A 67 5.76 -3.08 2.54
N LEU A 68 5.74 -3.33 3.86
CA LEU A 68 5.29 -2.34 4.84
C LEU A 68 6.24 -1.14 4.89
N ILE A 69 7.56 -1.36 4.85
CA ILE A 69 8.57 -0.28 4.78
C ILE A 69 8.34 0.58 3.54
N VAL A 70 8.23 -0.06 2.37
CA VAL A 70 8.02 0.66 1.11
C VAL A 70 6.77 1.52 1.18
N ARG A 71 5.65 0.95 1.67
CA ARG A 71 4.41 1.70 1.83
C ARG A 71 4.56 2.84 2.83
N TYR A 72 5.20 2.61 3.97
CA TYR A 72 5.36 3.62 5.02
C TYR A 72 6.13 4.87 4.54
N PHE A 73 7.22 4.66 3.80
CA PHE A 73 8.08 5.75 3.33
C PHE A 73 7.60 6.39 2.03
N TYR A 74 7.09 5.60 1.10
CA TYR A 74 6.84 6.06 -0.27
C TYR A 74 5.37 6.29 -0.60
N TYR A 75 4.42 5.70 0.14
CA TYR A 75 3.01 5.92 -0.11
C TYR A 75 2.59 7.31 0.34
N LYS A 76 2.31 8.18 -0.63
CA LYS A 76 1.87 9.55 -0.43
C LYS A 76 0.99 10.00 -1.59
N ILE A 77 -0.21 10.45 -1.28
CA ILE A 77 -1.09 11.14 -2.22
C ILE A 77 -1.36 12.53 -1.66
N CYS A 78 -0.90 13.57 -2.34
CA CYS A 78 -1.10 14.96 -1.92
C CYS A 78 -2.09 15.61 -2.87
N ILE A 79 -3.20 16.12 -2.35
CA ILE A 79 -4.28 16.72 -3.13
C ILE A 79 -4.13 18.24 -2.99
N GLY A 80 -3.95 18.92 -4.11
CA GLY A 80 -3.86 20.37 -4.20
C GLY A 80 -5.03 20.96 -4.98
N PRO A 81 -5.05 22.28 -5.16
CA PRO A 81 -6.15 22.96 -5.85
C PRO A 81 -6.16 22.69 -7.36
N LYS A 82 -4.98 22.54 -7.99
CA LYS A 82 -4.83 22.38 -9.46
C LYS A 82 -4.62 20.93 -9.91
N GLY A 83 -4.36 20.03 -8.97
CA GLY A 83 -3.96 18.67 -9.27
C GLY A 83 -3.52 17.93 -8.02
N PHE A 84 -2.87 16.79 -8.20
CA PHE A 84 -2.45 15.94 -7.11
C PHE A 84 -1.11 15.27 -7.38
N TYR A 85 -0.30 15.13 -6.34
CA TYR A 85 0.91 14.31 -6.36
C TYR A 85 0.57 12.87 -5.98
N PHE A 86 0.93 11.93 -6.83
CA PHE A 86 0.71 10.51 -6.64
C PHE A 86 2.02 9.76 -6.53
N LYS A 87 2.25 9.09 -5.40
CA LYS A 87 3.38 8.18 -5.18
C LYS A 87 2.93 6.99 -4.35
N THR A 88 3.13 5.77 -4.85
CA THR A 88 2.84 4.54 -4.10
C THR A 88 4.08 3.67 -3.90
N ASN A 89 5.07 3.84 -4.76
CA ASN A 89 6.35 3.12 -4.78
C ASN A 89 7.52 4.12 -4.89
N PRO A 90 8.76 3.71 -4.61
CA PRO A 90 9.94 4.58 -4.73
C PRO A 90 10.11 5.22 -6.12
N PHE A 91 9.68 4.53 -7.18
CA PHE A 91 9.97 4.91 -8.57
C PHE A 91 8.79 5.54 -9.34
N ASN A 92 7.61 5.70 -8.72
CA ASN A 92 6.40 6.12 -9.44
C ASN A 92 5.81 7.45 -8.97
N GLY A 93 6.61 8.27 -8.28
CA GLY A 93 6.16 9.58 -7.82
C GLY A 93 6.01 10.56 -8.97
N LYS A 94 4.79 11.00 -9.26
CA LYS A 94 4.50 11.99 -10.31
C LYS A 94 3.35 12.91 -9.89
N TYR A 95 3.44 14.17 -10.31
CA TYR A 95 2.34 15.13 -10.19
C TYR A 95 1.45 15.04 -11.43
N TYR A 96 0.14 15.06 -11.22
CA TYR A 96 -0.86 15.02 -12.27
C TYR A 96 -1.79 16.22 -12.12
N GLU A 97 -2.00 16.96 -13.20
CA GLU A 97 -3.09 17.93 -13.26
C GLU A 97 -4.42 17.20 -13.43
N TYR A 98 -5.52 17.79 -12.96
CA TYR A 98 -6.83 17.15 -13.07
C TYR A 98 -7.28 16.94 -14.51
N THR A 99 -6.87 17.82 -15.41
CA THR A 99 -7.12 17.76 -16.86
C THR A 99 -6.36 16.63 -17.56
N GLU A 100 -5.26 16.15 -16.99
CA GLU A 100 -4.46 15.04 -17.55
C GLU A 100 -5.06 13.66 -17.23
N ILE A 101 -6.12 13.62 -16.42
CA ILE A 101 -6.79 12.39 -16.03
C ILE A 101 -7.96 12.15 -16.97
N GLU A 102 -7.98 11.00 -17.65
CA GLU A 102 -9.07 10.61 -18.54
C GLU A 102 -10.20 9.91 -17.81
N ARG A 103 -9.86 9.06 -16.83
CA ARG A 103 -10.83 8.27 -16.08
C ARG A 103 -10.34 8.09 -14.66
N CYS A 104 -11.23 8.17 -13.68
CA CYS A 104 -10.92 7.82 -12.30
C CYS A 104 -12.10 7.07 -11.66
N GLY A 105 -11.81 6.31 -10.60
CA GLY A 105 -12.84 5.55 -9.91
C GLY A 105 -12.36 4.91 -8.62
N ARG A 106 -13.34 4.43 -7.85
CA ARG A 106 -13.12 3.54 -6.70
C ARG A 106 -13.41 2.12 -7.12
N GLY A 107 -12.54 1.20 -6.71
CA GLY A 107 -12.78 -0.23 -6.77
C GLY A 107 -12.75 -0.82 -5.37
N THR A 108 -13.47 -1.93 -5.20
CA THR A 108 -13.44 -2.72 -3.97
C THR A 108 -12.97 -4.13 -4.30
N ILE A 109 -11.88 -4.58 -3.67
CA ILE A 109 -11.48 -5.97 -3.70
C ILE A 109 -12.08 -6.63 -2.46
N LYS A 110 -13.06 -7.51 -2.67
CA LYS A 110 -13.54 -8.40 -1.62
C LYS A 110 -12.56 -9.57 -1.53
N VAL A 111 -11.76 -9.62 -0.47
CA VAL A 111 -10.82 -10.73 -0.26
C VAL A 111 -11.55 -11.79 0.55
N HIS A 112 -11.82 -12.93 -0.07
CA HIS A 112 -12.30 -14.13 0.61
C HIS A 112 -11.12 -14.84 1.26
N HIS A 113 -10.95 -14.67 2.57
CA HIS A 113 -10.13 -15.59 3.35
C HIS A 113 -11.03 -16.76 3.75
N ALA A 114 -11.08 -17.82 2.96
CA ALA A 114 -11.86 -19.00 3.30
C ALA A 114 -10.93 -20.22 3.41
N ALA A 115 -10.88 -20.82 4.60
CA ALA A 115 -10.71 -22.27 4.74
C ALA A 115 -12.04 -23.00 4.46
N THR A 116 -13.19 -22.30 4.46
CA THR A 116 -14.52 -22.84 4.16
C THR A 116 -15.40 -21.84 3.39
N LEU A 117 -16.13 -22.33 2.39
CA LEU A 117 -16.98 -21.59 1.45
C LEU A 117 -18.14 -20.78 2.06
N ALA A 118 -18.39 -20.93 3.36
CA ALA A 118 -19.53 -20.31 4.07
C ALA A 118 -19.14 -19.07 4.93
N ALA A 119 -17.87 -18.66 4.96
CA ALA A 119 -17.46 -17.50 5.74
C ALA A 119 -17.81 -16.19 5.01
N PRO A 120 -18.44 -15.20 5.68
CA PRO A 120 -18.73 -13.90 5.09
C PRO A 120 -17.42 -13.20 4.69
N ALA A 121 -17.45 -12.44 3.59
CA ALA A 121 -16.29 -11.70 3.08
C ALA A 121 -15.77 -10.71 4.14
N GLN A 122 -14.73 -11.10 4.88
CA GLN A 122 -14.34 -10.42 6.11
C GLN A 122 -13.42 -9.21 5.89
N VAL A 123 -12.85 -9.01 4.68
CA VAL A 123 -11.97 -7.86 4.39
C VAL A 123 -12.26 -7.29 3.00
N SER A 124 -12.95 -6.16 2.96
CA SER A 124 -13.04 -5.31 1.75
C SER A 124 -11.85 -4.37 1.74
N ARG A 125 -10.99 -4.45 0.72
CA ARG A 125 -9.96 -3.44 0.46
C ARG A 125 -10.45 -2.52 -0.64
N GLN A 126 -10.66 -1.26 -0.30
CA GLN A 126 -10.91 -0.24 -1.30
C GLN A 126 -9.60 0.19 -1.95
N PHE A 127 -9.67 0.51 -3.22
CA PHE A 127 -8.56 1.08 -3.96
C PHE A 127 -9.06 2.21 -4.86
N PHE A 128 -8.26 3.26 -4.95
CA PHE A 128 -8.42 4.31 -5.94
C PHE A 128 -7.67 3.92 -7.20
N HIS A 129 -8.28 4.10 -8.36
CA HIS A 129 -7.61 3.93 -9.64
C HIS A 129 -7.89 5.11 -10.56
N PHE A 130 -6.93 5.42 -11.41
CA PHE A 130 -7.09 6.40 -12.47
C PHE A 130 -6.28 6.03 -13.70
N THR A 131 -6.69 6.55 -14.85
CA THR A 131 -6.01 6.43 -16.13
C THR A 131 -5.57 7.82 -16.55
N ASP A 132 -4.27 7.97 -16.82
CA ASP A 132 -3.74 9.23 -17.37
C ASP A 132 -4.00 9.35 -18.88
N HIS A 133 -3.78 10.53 -19.46
CA HIS A 133 -3.92 10.77 -20.91
C HIS A 133 -3.02 9.89 -21.78
N SER A 134 -1.98 9.28 -21.20
CA SER A 134 -1.11 8.33 -21.91
C SER A 134 -1.70 6.92 -21.95
N GLY A 135 -2.90 6.73 -21.39
CA GLY A 135 -3.58 5.44 -21.26
C GLY A 135 -3.02 4.56 -20.13
N LYS A 136 -2.10 5.07 -19.31
CA LYS A 136 -1.48 4.31 -18.22
C LYS A 136 -2.39 4.27 -17.01
N LYS A 137 -2.67 3.05 -16.53
CA LYS A 137 -3.47 2.83 -15.32
C LYS A 137 -2.60 2.90 -14.07
N HIS A 138 -3.10 3.62 -13.06
CA HIS A 138 -2.49 3.79 -11.76
C HIS A 138 -3.46 3.33 -10.67
N GLU A 139 -2.96 2.61 -9.68
CA GLU A 139 -3.76 2.07 -8.57
C GLU A 139 -3.12 2.36 -7.22
N ALA A 140 -3.94 2.71 -6.24
CA ALA A 140 -3.55 2.94 -4.86
C ALA A 140 -4.54 2.27 -3.91
N ILE A 141 -4.01 1.35 -3.08
CA ILE A 141 -4.79 0.69 -2.03
C ILE A 141 -5.08 1.71 -0.91
N LEU A 142 -6.35 1.88 -0.58
CA LEU A 142 -6.83 2.74 0.49
C LEU A 142 -6.89 1.97 1.80
N GLU A 143 -6.54 2.63 2.90
CA GLU A 143 -6.49 2.02 4.22
C GLU A 143 -7.79 2.32 4.97
N GLY A 144 -8.81 1.48 4.73
CA GLY A 144 -10.10 1.56 5.43
C GLY A 144 -10.81 2.90 5.28
N THR A 145 -11.61 3.24 6.30
CA THR A 145 -12.46 4.46 6.33
C THR A 145 -11.69 5.75 6.54
N LEU A 146 -10.39 5.69 6.83
CA LEU A 146 -9.60 6.88 7.21
C LEU A 146 -9.35 7.85 6.05
N ASN A 147 -9.53 7.40 4.81
CA ASN A 147 -9.18 8.16 3.59
C ASN A 147 -10.38 8.36 2.65
N GLU A 148 -11.60 8.00 3.07
CA GLU A 148 -12.78 7.99 2.20
C GLU A 148 -13.20 9.40 1.80
N ASP A 149 -13.10 10.35 2.73
CA ASP A 149 -13.48 11.74 2.49
C ASP A 149 -12.49 12.41 1.53
N GLU A 150 -11.18 12.25 1.74
CA GLU A 150 -10.15 12.83 0.88
C GLU A 150 -10.19 12.26 -0.54
N ILE A 151 -10.42 10.95 -0.69
CA ILE A 151 -10.54 10.32 -2.01
C ILE A 151 -11.83 10.72 -2.71
N THR A 152 -12.93 10.90 -1.97
CA THR A 152 -14.17 11.42 -2.53
C THR A 152 -13.97 12.85 -3.06
N ILE A 153 -13.27 13.70 -2.31
CA ILE A 153 -12.89 15.05 -2.76
C ILE A 153 -12.01 14.98 -4.01
N LEU A 154 -11.00 14.09 -4.03
CA LEU A 154 -10.12 13.93 -5.19
C LEU A 154 -10.90 13.57 -6.46
N ILE A 155 -11.76 12.55 -6.38
CA ILE A 155 -12.60 12.11 -7.50
C ILE A 155 -13.54 13.23 -7.94
N SER A 156 -14.13 13.96 -6.99
CA SER A 156 -15.02 15.08 -7.32
C SER A 156 -14.28 16.20 -8.05
N ARG A 157 -13.05 16.53 -7.66
CA ARG A 157 -12.23 17.56 -8.34
C ARG A 157 -11.82 17.11 -9.75
N ILE A 158 -11.43 15.84 -9.93
CA ILE A 158 -11.12 15.28 -11.25
C ILE A 158 -12.36 15.37 -12.16
N ASN A 159 -13.50 14.88 -11.70
CA ASN A 159 -14.74 14.88 -12.49
C ASN A 159 -15.24 16.29 -12.81
N HIS A 160 -14.96 17.28 -11.95
CA HIS A 160 -15.29 18.67 -12.22
C HIS A 160 -14.43 19.24 -13.36
N ALA A 161 -13.11 19.06 -13.29
CA ALA A 161 -12.19 19.52 -14.32
C ALA A 161 -12.47 18.89 -15.69
N GLN A 162 -12.97 17.64 -15.72
CA GLN A 162 -13.38 16.98 -16.95
C GLN A 162 -14.68 17.52 -17.57
N LYS A 163 -15.54 18.17 -16.79
CA LYS A 163 -16.79 18.80 -17.28
C LYS A 163 -16.58 20.21 -17.80
N GLU A 164 -15.50 20.87 -17.37
CA GLU A 164 -15.13 22.23 -17.78
C GLU A 164 -14.27 22.25 -19.06
N ASN A 165 -13.76 21.08 -19.47
CA ASN A 165 -13.06 20.85 -20.74
C ASN A 165 -14.02 20.30 -21.81
#